data_AF-A0A538SS19-F1
#
_entry.id   AF-A0A538SS19-F1
#
_cell.length_a   1.000
_cell.length_b   1.000
_cell.length_c   1.000
_cell.angle_alpha   90.00
_cell.angle_beta   90.00
_cell.angle_gamma   90.00
#
_symmetry.space_group_name_H-M   'P 1'
#
loop_
_entity.id
_entity.type
_entity.pdbx_description
1 polymer ?
#
loop_
_entity_poly.entity_id
_entity_poly.type
_entity_poly.pdbx_seq_one_letter_code
_entity_poly.pdbx_strand_id
1 'polypeptide(L)'
;MDTEGWCLIMSNNSKGFTLIELMIVVVIIGILAAIAIPNFVAMQARAREASVTSNMHSFQLAIEDFSVKNTGRYPVAVDDVAVKANMPSGNYPRNPFSGFNDAWTWGADPAVPGIIGVNPATATTYVIKGYGQSSLIPLTLTNG
;
A
#
# COMPACT_ATOMS: atom_id res chain seq x y z
N MET A 1 51.47 57.20 -22.64
CA MET A 1 51.45 55.78 -22.22
C MET A 1 50.70 55.62 -20.89
N ASP A 2 49.64 56.41 -20.74
CA ASP A 2 48.31 56.06 -20.28
C ASP A 2 47.91 54.59 -20.54
N THR A 3 47.74 53.84 -19.46
CA THR A 3 47.01 52.56 -19.44
C THR A 3 45.85 52.73 -18.45
N GLU A 4 44.71 53.19 -18.97
CA GLU A 4 43.44 53.27 -18.24
C GLU A 4 42.99 51.84 -17.88
N GLY A 5 43.30 51.42 -16.66
CA GLY A 5 42.76 50.19 -16.07
C GLY A 5 41.30 50.42 -15.68
N TRP A 6 40.38 50.00 -16.55
CA TRP A 6 38.95 50.01 -16.26
C TRP A 6 38.63 48.96 -15.18
N CYS A 7 38.57 49.41 -13.93
CA CYS A 7 38.05 48.63 -12.81
C CYS A 7 36.52 48.64 -12.87
N LEU A 8 35.94 47.60 -13.47
CA LEU A 8 34.50 47.34 -13.44
C LEU A 8 34.10 46.94 -12.01
N ILE A 9 33.56 47.89 -11.25
CA ILE A 9 32.90 47.60 -9.97
C ILE A 9 31.58 46.88 -10.28
N MET A 10 31.57 45.55 -10.14
CA MET A 10 30.33 44.79 -10.08
C MET A 10 29.62 45.15 -8.76
N SER A 11 28.60 46.00 -8.85
CA SER A 11 27.67 46.26 -7.75
C SER A 11 26.89 44.98 -7.44
N ASN A 12 27.37 44.24 -6.45
CA ASN A 12 26.73 43.02 -5.97
C ASN A 12 25.50 43.43 -5.14
N ASN A 13 24.36 43.62 -5.81
CA ASN A 13 23.07 43.90 -5.18
C ASN A 13 22.58 42.65 -4.42
N SER A 14 23.22 42.39 -3.28
CA SER A 14 22.92 41.29 -2.38
C SER A 14 21.66 41.67 -1.61
N LYS A 15 20.48 41.42 -2.20
CA LYS A 15 19.22 41.55 -1.47
C LYS A 15 19.18 40.46 -0.40
N GLY A 16 19.41 40.85 0.86
CA GLY A 16 19.25 39.97 2.01
C GLY A 16 17.78 39.64 2.21
N PHE A 17 17.46 38.35 2.38
CA PHE A 17 16.14 37.88 2.78
C PHE A 17 15.82 38.42 4.18
N THR A 18 14.67 39.05 4.38
CA THR A 18 14.33 39.53 5.73
C THR A 18 13.92 38.35 6.61
N LEU A 19 14.28 38.40 7.89
CA LEU A 19 13.85 37.38 8.85
C LEU A 19 12.31 37.33 8.95
N ILE A 20 11.63 38.47 8.79
CA ILE A 20 10.18 38.55 8.84
C ILE A 20 9.50 37.87 7.63
N GLU A 21 10.09 37.97 6.43
CA GLU A 21 9.62 37.21 5.26
C GLU A 21 9.68 35.72 5.53
N LEU A 22 10.75 35.24 6.17
CA LEU A 22 10.87 33.82 6.51
C LEU A 22 9.86 33.41 7.58
N MET A 23 9.64 34.26 8.60
CA MET A 23 8.70 33.99 9.67
C MET A 23 7.26 33.84 9.18
N ILE A 24 6.79 34.72 8.29
CA ILE A 24 5.43 34.63 7.75
C ILE A 24 5.26 33.36 6.92
N VAL A 25 6.27 32.97 6.13
CA VAL A 25 6.23 31.77 5.30
C VAL A 25 6.08 30.51 6.14
N VAL A 26 6.87 30.35 7.20
CA VAL A 26 6.77 29.15 8.06
C VAL A 26 5.46 29.10 8.83
N VAL A 27 4.88 30.26 9.20
CA VAL A 27 3.55 30.32 9.82
C VAL A 27 2.47 29.82 8.85
N ILE A 28 2.48 30.26 7.59
CA ILE A 28 1.52 29.81 6.58
C ILE A 28 1.67 28.32 6.29
N ILE A 29 2.91 27.83 6.10
CA ILE A 29 3.18 26.39 5.91
C ILE A 29 2.70 25.58 7.13
N GLY A 30 2.88 26.10 8.35
CA GLY A 30 2.39 25.47 9.57
C GLY A 30 0.88 25.29 9.60
N ILE A 31 0.10 26.32 9.21
CA ILE A 31 -1.37 26.25 9.14
C ILE A 31 -1.81 25.22 8.08
N LEU A 32 -1.17 25.23 6.90
CA LEU A 32 -1.49 24.28 5.83
C LEU A 32 -1.18 22.83 6.24
N ALA A 33 -0.03 22.61 6.86
CA ALA A 33 0.39 21.29 7.34
C ALA A 33 -0.57 20.74 8.40
N ALA A 34 -1.04 21.59 9.34
CA ALA A 34 -1.96 21.18 10.38
C ALA A 34 -3.29 20.59 9.84
N ILE A 35 -3.79 21.12 8.72
CA ILE A 35 -5.01 20.62 8.07
C ILE A 35 -4.69 19.43 7.15
N ALA A 36 -3.59 19.49 6.41
CA ALA A 36 -3.25 18.51 5.39
C ALA A 36 -2.82 17.15 5.97
N ILE A 37 -2.01 17.14 7.04
CA ILE A 37 -1.44 15.92 7.63
C ILE A 37 -2.52 14.90 8.06
N PRO A 38 -3.54 15.25 8.87
CA PRO A 38 -4.53 14.26 9.31
C PRO A 38 -5.33 13.68 8.14
N ASN A 39 -5.69 14.50 7.15
CA ASN A 39 -6.38 14.03 5.95
C ASN A 39 -5.51 13.10 5.11
N PHE A 40 -4.22 13.42 4.97
CA PHE A 40 -3.27 12.61 4.23
C PHE A 40 -3.07 11.23 4.88
N VAL A 41 -2.96 11.17 6.22
CA VAL A 41 -2.85 9.89 6.95
C VAL A 41 -4.11 9.04 6.75
N ALA A 42 -5.30 9.63 6.83
CA ALA A 42 -6.56 8.91 6.58
C ALA A 42 -6.66 8.42 5.12
N MET A 43 -6.21 9.22 4.15
CA MET A 43 -6.17 8.83 2.75
C MET A 43 -5.22 7.65 2.51
N GLN A 44 -4.04 7.66 3.12
CA GLN A 44 -3.12 6.53 3.06
C GLN A 44 -3.71 5.26 3.63
N ALA A 45 -4.39 5.34 4.78
CA ALA A 45 -5.05 4.18 5.39
C ALA A 45 -6.10 3.56 4.44
N ARG A 46 -6.98 4.38 3.87
CA ARG A 46 -7.97 3.93 2.88
C ARG A 46 -7.33 3.32 1.62
N ALA A 47 -6.23 3.90 1.15
CA ALA A 47 -5.50 3.37 0.00
C ALA A 47 -4.91 1.97 0.30
N ARG A 48 -4.39 1.76 1.51
CA ARG A 48 -3.89 0.46 1.96
C ARG A 48 -5.02 -0.57 2.06
N GLU A 49 -6.17 -0.19 2.61
CA GLU A 49 -7.36 -1.07 2.65
C GLU A 49 -7.85 -1.44 1.25
N ALA A 50 -7.90 -0.48 0.32
CA ALA A 50 -8.22 -0.76 -1.07
C ALA A 50 -7.22 -1.72 -1.72
N SER A 51 -5.94 -1.61 -1.39
CA SER A 51 -4.91 -2.55 -1.84
C SER A 51 -5.10 -3.94 -1.23
N VAL A 52 -5.53 -4.07 0.03
CA VAL A 52 -5.89 -5.37 0.63
C VAL A 52 -7.06 -6.00 -0.13
N THR A 53 -8.10 -5.23 -0.44
CA THR A 53 -9.23 -5.71 -1.24
C THR A 53 -8.79 -6.18 -2.63
N SER A 54 -7.91 -5.45 -3.30
CA SER A 54 -7.33 -5.87 -4.60
C SER A 54 -6.52 -7.16 -4.48
N ASN A 55 -5.73 -7.28 -3.41
CA ASN A 55 -4.99 -8.50 -3.12
C ASN A 55 -5.96 -9.68 -2.85
N MET A 56 -7.08 -9.47 -2.14
CA MET A 56 -8.09 -10.51 -1.92
C MET A 56 -8.65 -11.06 -3.23
N HIS A 57 -8.95 -10.18 -4.20
CA HIS A 57 -9.38 -10.60 -5.53
C HIS A 57 -8.28 -11.35 -6.29
N SER A 58 -7.01 -10.95 -6.15
CA SER A 58 -5.89 -11.70 -6.73
C SER A 58 -5.80 -13.13 -6.17
N PHE A 59 -6.03 -13.28 -4.85
CA PHE A 59 -6.14 -14.60 -4.21
C PHE A 59 -7.32 -15.40 -4.76
N GLN A 60 -8.49 -14.78 -4.88
CA GLN A 60 -9.67 -15.42 -5.42
C GLN A 60 -9.42 -15.99 -6.82
N LEU A 61 -8.82 -15.18 -7.71
CA LEU A 61 -8.49 -15.62 -9.07
C LEU A 61 -7.51 -16.80 -9.06
N ALA A 62 -6.46 -16.76 -8.24
CA ALA A 62 -5.49 -17.86 -8.13
C ALA A 62 -6.11 -19.16 -7.60
N ILE A 63 -7.05 -19.04 -6.66
CA ILE A 63 -7.79 -20.15 -6.05
C ILE A 63 -8.78 -20.77 -7.05
N GLU A 64 -9.51 -19.94 -7.79
CA GLU A 64 -10.43 -20.41 -8.83
C GLU A 64 -9.67 -21.07 -9.99
N ASP A 65 -8.55 -20.48 -10.43
CA ASP A 65 -7.70 -21.08 -11.46
C ASP A 65 -7.10 -22.42 -11.01
N PHE A 66 -6.72 -22.53 -9.72
CA PHE A 66 -6.32 -23.81 -9.14
C PHE A 66 -7.47 -24.83 -9.21
N SER A 67 -8.69 -24.44 -8.84
CA SER A 67 -9.86 -25.33 -8.86
C SER A 67 -10.17 -25.86 -10.26
N VAL A 68 -10.11 -25.01 -11.28
CA VAL A 68 -10.29 -25.39 -12.69
C VAL A 68 -9.28 -26.47 -13.10
N LYS A 69 -8.02 -26.33 -12.68
CA LYS A 69 -6.94 -27.29 -12.98
C LYS A 69 -7.03 -28.60 -12.17
N ASN A 70 -7.68 -28.58 -11.01
CA ASN A 70 -7.73 -29.70 -10.06
C ASN A 70 -9.13 -30.31 -9.94
N THR A 71 -9.89 -30.34 -11.04
CA THR A 71 -11.19 -31.02 -11.12
C THR A 71 -12.20 -30.49 -10.09
N GLY A 72 -12.23 -29.17 -9.89
CA GLY A 72 -13.17 -28.51 -8.97
C GLY A 72 -12.76 -28.57 -7.49
N ARG A 73 -11.55 -29.05 -7.19
CA ARG A 73 -11.02 -29.07 -5.83
C ARG A 73 -10.31 -27.77 -5.50
N TYR A 74 -10.74 -27.10 -4.44
CA TYR A 74 -10.09 -25.90 -3.93
C TYR A 74 -8.81 -26.22 -3.14
N PRO A 75 -7.82 -25.31 -3.17
CA PRO A 75 -6.53 -25.53 -2.53
C PRO A 75 -6.65 -25.52 -1.00
N VAL A 76 -5.85 -26.35 -0.36
CA VAL A 76 -5.62 -26.34 1.09
C VAL A 76 -4.20 -25.88 1.40
N ALA A 77 -3.83 -25.77 2.68
CA ALA A 77 -2.52 -25.26 3.10
C ALA A 77 -1.31 -25.99 2.46
N VAL A 78 -1.46 -27.27 2.10
CA VAL A 78 -0.39 -28.03 1.43
C VAL A 78 -0.20 -27.67 -0.05
N ASP A 79 -1.18 -27.00 -0.68
CA ASP A 79 -1.16 -26.59 -2.08
C ASP A 79 -0.58 -25.18 -2.28
N ASP A 80 -0.03 -24.56 -1.24
CA ASP A 80 0.50 -23.19 -1.21
C ASP A 80 1.36 -22.83 -2.43
N VAL A 81 2.28 -23.73 -2.80
CA VAL A 81 3.21 -23.50 -3.91
C VAL A 81 2.46 -23.36 -5.24
N ALA A 82 1.41 -24.15 -5.45
CA ALA A 82 0.60 -24.11 -6.66
C ALA A 82 -0.27 -22.84 -6.70
N VAL A 83 -0.86 -22.45 -5.57
CA VAL A 83 -1.65 -21.21 -5.47
C VAL A 83 -0.77 -19.99 -5.75
N LYS A 84 0.42 -19.95 -5.17
CA LYS A 84 1.40 -18.89 -5.42
C LYS A 84 1.77 -18.79 -6.91
N ALA A 85 1.95 -19.93 -7.58
CA ALA A 85 2.27 -19.96 -9.00
C ALA A 85 1.11 -19.49 -9.89
N ASN A 86 -0.14 -19.67 -9.46
CA ASN A 86 -1.34 -19.21 -10.18
C ASN A 86 -1.68 -17.73 -9.93
N MET A 87 -0.94 -17.03 -9.07
CA MET A 87 -1.09 -15.59 -8.89
C MET A 87 -0.74 -14.83 -10.18
N PRO A 88 -1.36 -13.66 -10.44
CA PRO A 88 -1.04 -12.85 -11.62
C PRO A 88 0.44 -12.49 -11.75
N SER A 89 1.12 -12.30 -10.62
CA SER A 89 2.56 -12.01 -10.53
C SER A 89 3.44 -13.24 -10.31
N GLY A 90 2.87 -14.45 -10.26
CA GLY A 90 3.58 -15.69 -9.91
C GLY A 90 4.14 -15.72 -8.48
N ASN A 91 3.71 -14.77 -7.65
CA ASN A 91 4.10 -14.66 -6.24
C ASN A 91 2.99 -13.98 -5.44
N TYR A 92 2.94 -14.23 -4.13
CA TYR A 92 1.98 -13.59 -3.26
C TYR A 92 2.15 -12.06 -3.23
N PRO A 93 1.06 -11.29 -3.10
CA PRO A 93 1.13 -9.86 -3.03
C PRO A 93 1.85 -9.42 -1.75
N ARG A 94 2.40 -8.20 -1.78
CA ARG A 94 2.98 -7.58 -0.59
C ARG A 94 1.90 -7.02 0.33
N ASN A 95 2.21 -7.01 1.62
CA ASN A 95 1.35 -6.44 2.62
C ASN A 95 1.39 -4.90 2.52
N PRO A 96 0.26 -4.22 2.26
CA PRO A 96 0.23 -2.77 2.08
C PRO A 96 0.54 -1.96 3.36
N PHE A 97 0.45 -2.58 4.54
CA PHE A 97 0.68 -1.96 5.84
C PHE A 97 2.09 -2.18 6.38
N SER A 98 2.66 -3.37 6.20
CA SER A 98 4.01 -3.71 6.67
C SER A 98 5.09 -3.50 5.59
N GLY A 99 4.72 -3.55 4.31
CA GLY A 99 5.63 -3.49 3.17
C GLY A 99 6.41 -4.79 2.89
N PHE A 100 6.19 -5.83 3.69
CA PHE A 100 6.86 -7.13 3.58
C PHE A 100 6.02 -8.15 2.78
N ASN A 101 6.58 -9.34 2.55
CA ASN A 101 5.93 -10.44 1.84
C ASN A 101 5.12 -11.33 2.80
N ASP A 102 4.28 -10.72 3.64
CA ASP A 102 3.52 -11.33 4.73
C ASP A 102 2.01 -11.06 4.60
N ALA A 103 1.50 -10.87 3.38
CA ALA A 103 0.12 -10.47 3.12
C ALA A 103 -0.90 -11.62 3.21
N TRP A 104 -0.53 -12.79 3.73
CA TRP A 104 -1.37 -13.98 3.64
C TRP A 104 -1.29 -14.89 4.87
N THR A 105 -2.38 -15.62 5.13
CA THR A 105 -2.43 -16.74 6.05
C THR A 105 -3.39 -17.84 5.55
N TRP A 106 -3.08 -19.10 5.84
CA TRP A 106 -3.93 -20.26 5.53
C TRP A 106 -4.73 -20.71 6.76
N GLY A 107 -5.96 -21.16 6.55
CA GLY A 107 -6.76 -21.88 7.57
C GLY A 107 -7.18 -21.04 8.78
N ALA A 108 -7.03 -19.72 8.70
CA ALA A 108 -7.38 -18.79 9.76
C ALA A 108 -7.90 -17.48 9.18
N ASP A 109 -8.81 -16.83 9.91
CA ASP A 109 -9.15 -15.43 9.65
C ASP A 109 -7.91 -14.56 9.91
N PRO A 110 -7.66 -13.51 9.10
CA PRO A 110 -6.52 -12.65 9.31
C PRO A 110 -6.71 -11.84 10.61
N ALA A 111 -5.64 -11.64 11.36
CA ALA A 111 -5.67 -10.96 12.67
C ALA A 111 -4.78 -9.70 12.71
N VAL A 112 -4.05 -9.41 11.64
CA VAL A 112 -3.07 -8.32 11.56
C VAL A 112 -3.31 -7.50 10.29
N PRO A 113 -3.14 -6.16 10.33
CA PRO A 113 -3.30 -5.29 9.17
C PRO A 113 -2.57 -5.76 7.92
N GLY A 114 -3.30 -5.78 6.81
CA GLY A 114 -2.77 -6.11 5.50
C GLY A 114 -2.69 -7.59 5.17
N ILE A 115 -3.06 -8.47 6.11
CA ILE A 115 -3.11 -9.91 5.88
C ILE A 115 -4.46 -10.32 5.27
N ILE A 116 -4.39 -11.24 4.33
CA ILE A 116 -5.52 -11.94 3.74
C ILE A 116 -5.55 -13.35 4.30
N GLY A 117 -6.64 -13.72 4.96
CA GLY A 117 -6.87 -15.09 5.39
C GLY A 117 -7.63 -15.85 4.34
N VAL A 118 -7.07 -16.98 3.90
CA VAL A 118 -7.76 -17.96 3.07
C VAL A 118 -8.07 -19.16 3.94
N ASN A 119 -9.35 -19.34 4.24
CA ASN A 119 -9.84 -20.45 5.04
C ASN A 119 -10.63 -21.42 4.15
N PRO A 120 -10.02 -22.53 3.69
CA PRO A 120 -10.77 -23.59 3.02
C PRO A 120 -11.62 -24.31 4.07
N ALA A 121 -12.94 -24.14 4.03
CA ALA A 121 -13.84 -24.83 4.96
C ALA A 121 -13.91 -26.34 4.65
N THR A 122 -13.66 -26.73 3.40
CA THR A 122 -13.49 -28.10 2.88
C THR A 122 -12.76 -28.06 1.52
N ALA A 123 -12.42 -29.20 0.93
CA ALA A 123 -11.85 -29.28 -0.42
C ALA A 123 -12.77 -28.72 -1.53
N THR A 124 -14.00 -28.36 -1.20
CA THR A 124 -15.04 -27.86 -2.11
C THR A 124 -15.52 -26.45 -1.77
N THR A 125 -15.00 -25.83 -0.70
CA THR A 125 -15.41 -24.46 -0.33
C THR A 125 -14.24 -23.65 0.21
N TYR A 126 -14.27 -22.34 -0.04
CA TYR A 126 -13.29 -21.41 0.52
C TYR A 126 -13.96 -20.14 1.02
N VAL A 127 -13.30 -19.50 1.98
CA VAL A 127 -13.64 -18.17 2.47
C VAL A 127 -12.35 -17.34 2.47
N ILE A 128 -12.37 -16.19 1.80
CA ILE A 128 -11.29 -15.20 1.81
C ILE A 128 -11.79 -13.97 2.56
N LYS A 129 -11.02 -13.54 3.55
CA LYS A 129 -11.21 -12.28 4.27
C LYS A 129 -9.92 -11.49 4.29
N GLY A 130 -10.01 -10.17 4.30
CA GLY A 130 -8.87 -9.27 4.47
C GLY A 130 -8.98 -8.51 5.79
N TYR A 131 -7.84 -8.17 6.39
CA TYR A 131 -7.78 -7.29 7.55
C TYR A 131 -7.29 -5.89 7.12
N GLY A 132 -8.12 -4.89 7.39
CA GLY A 132 -7.86 -3.47 7.10
C GLY A 132 -6.96 -2.83 8.16
N GLN A 133 -7.16 -1.56 8.48
CA GLN A 133 -6.30 -0.88 9.46
C GLN A 133 -6.49 -1.41 10.89
N SER A 134 -7.73 -1.69 11.29
CA SER A 134 -8.08 -2.01 12.68
C SER A 134 -9.10 -3.14 12.82
N SER A 135 -9.62 -3.66 11.70
CA SER A 135 -10.66 -4.69 11.70
C SER A 135 -10.65 -5.47 10.39
N LEU A 136 -11.42 -6.56 10.35
CA LEU A 136 -11.75 -7.22 9.09
C LEU A 136 -12.48 -6.26 8.16
N ILE A 137 -12.17 -6.36 6.87
CA ILE A 137 -12.89 -5.66 5.80
C ILE A 137 -14.27 -6.32 5.68
N PRO A 138 -15.37 -5.56 5.52
CA PRO A 138 -16.73 -6.08 5.42
C PRO A 138 -17.02 -6.81 4.09
N LEU A 139 -15.98 -7.33 3.43
CA LEU A 139 -16.04 -8.13 2.23
C LEU A 139 -15.59 -9.55 2.59
N THR A 140 -16.42 -10.53 2.28
CA THR A 140 -16.07 -11.95 2.37
C THR A 140 -16.24 -12.55 0.98
N LEU A 141 -15.18 -13.12 0.42
CA LEU A 141 -15.24 -13.79 -0.87
C LEU A 141 -15.36 -15.29 -0.63
N THR A 142 -16.36 -15.92 -1.22
CA THR A 142 -16.57 -17.36 -1.15
C THR A 142 -16.68 -17.93 -2.55
N ASN A 143 -16.58 -19.24 -2.68
CA ASN A 143 -17.05 -19.90 -3.89
C ASN A 143 -18.55 -19.59 -4.07
N GLY A 144 -18.99 -19.48 -5.33
CA GLY A 144 -20.40 -19.33 -5.70
C GLY A 144 -21.24 -20.57 -5.41
#